data_AF-A0A939ZX82-F1
#
_entry.id   AF-A0A939ZX82-F1
#
_cell.length_a   1.000
_cell.length_b   1.000
_cell.length_c   1.000
_cell.angle_alpha   90.00
_cell.angle_beta   90.00
_cell.angle_gamma   90.00
#
_symmetry.space_group_name_H-M   'P 1'
#
loop_
_entity.id
_entity.type
_entity.pdbx_description
1 polymer ?
#
loop_
_entity_poly.entity_id
_entity_poly.type
_entity_poly.pdbx_seq_one_letter_code
_entity_poly.pdbx_strand_id
1 'polypeptide(L)'
;YCVYGTNGQMETDRFGATVDMLHTWIHDKKEGKYYKPEFDSENDISRSTEGHGGSDYWTMQYFLDSILDREGKENAIDVYTAVDMTMLGTLGLKSLFSGNAPIDCPDLRIKAEREQFRNDYYCADPALAHLPGQPPCSCSFGDVDIPDEAYEAIRKKWQGE
;
A
#
# COMPACT_ATOMS: atom_id res chain seq x y z
N TYR A 1 -10.96 -0.40 -0.35
CA TYR A 1 -10.46 0.34 -1.53
C TYR A 1 -11.61 0.99 -2.27
N CYS A 2 -11.38 2.05 -3.03
CA CYS A 2 -12.41 2.73 -3.83
C CYS A 2 -11.87 3.12 -5.21
N VAL A 3 -12.69 2.94 -6.24
CA VAL A 3 -12.40 3.37 -7.61
C VAL A 3 -13.65 4.03 -8.16
N TYR A 4 -13.49 5.25 -8.70
CA TYR A 4 -14.57 6.05 -9.26
C TYR A 4 -14.23 6.39 -10.71
N GLY A 5 -15.23 6.32 -11.58
CA GLY A 5 -15.10 6.68 -12.98
C GLY A 5 -16.41 7.22 -13.53
N THR A 6 -16.39 7.70 -14.77
CA THR A 6 -17.57 8.31 -15.40
C THR A 6 -18.72 7.32 -15.63
N ASN A 7 -18.41 6.03 -15.73
CA ASN A 7 -19.38 4.97 -16.04
C ASN A 7 -19.85 4.21 -14.80
N GLY A 8 -19.15 4.36 -13.67
CA GLY A 8 -19.52 3.73 -12.42
C GLY A 8 -18.47 3.91 -11.34
N GLN A 9 -18.74 3.29 -10.20
CA GLN A 9 -17.87 3.30 -9.03
C GLN A 9 -17.93 1.97 -8.31
N MET A 10 -16.85 1.64 -7.62
CA MET A 10 -16.76 0.48 -6.74
C MET A 10 -16.02 0.84 -5.46
N GLU A 11 -16.45 0.28 -4.35
CA GLU A 11 -15.86 0.53 -3.06
C GLU A 11 -16.05 -0.68 -2.12
N THR A 12 -14.97 -1.09 -1.47
CA THR A 12 -15.03 -2.08 -0.39
C THR A 12 -15.86 -1.53 0.76
N ASP A 13 -16.68 -2.37 1.39
CA ASP A 13 -17.50 -1.98 2.52
C ASP A 13 -16.65 -1.34 3.63
N ARG A 14 -17.09 -0.15 4.06
CA ARG A 14 -16.49 0.61 5.17
C ARG A 14 -17.40 0.69 6.39
N PHE A 15 -18.67 0.31 6.23
CA PHE A 15 -19.72 0.59 7.20
C PHE A 15 -20.36 -0.68 7.79
N GLY A 16 -20.18 -1.84 7.15
CA GLY A 16 -20.58 -3.13 7.70
C GLY A 16 -19.57 -3.74 8.66
N ALA A 17 -19.89 -4.96 9.13
CA ALA A 17 -19.07 -5.71 10.07
C ALA A 17 -17.84 -6.38 9.42
N THR A 18 -17.76 -6.42 8.09
CA THR A 18 -16.72 -7.16 7.35
C THR A 18 -16.13 -6.33 6.21
N VAL A 19 -14.84 -6.53 5.95
CA VAL A 19 -14.07 -5.83 4.89
C VAL A 19 -14.04 -6.59 3.57
N ASP A 20 -14.79 -7.69 3.45
CA ASP A 20 -14.77 -8.63 2.32
C ASP A 20 -15.91 -8.41 1.32
N MET A 21 -16.72 -7.37 1.52
CA MET A 21 -17.85 -7.04 0.64
C MET A 21 -17.53 -5.86 -0.28
N LEU A 22 -18.02 -5.92 -1.52
CA LEU A 22 -17.86 -4.88 -2.53
C LEU A 22 -19.20 -4.24 -2.86
N HIS A 23 -19.26 -2.91 -2.74
CA HIS A 23 -20.34 -2.08 -3.27
C HIS A 23 -19.96 -1.61 -4.66
N THR A 24 -20.89 -1.70 -5.61
CA THR A 24 -20.70 -1.22 -6.99
C THR A 24 -21.90 -0.38 -7.41
N TRP A 25 -21.68 0.56 -8.32
CA TRP A 25 -22.74 1.37 -8.91
C TRP A 25 -22.41 1.69 -10.37
N ILE A 26 -23.36 1.47 -11.27
CA ILE A 26 -23.24 1.73 -12.71
C ILE A 26 -24.15 2.91 -13.07
N HIS A 27 -23.57 4.03 -13.53
CA HIS A 27 -24.30 5.30 -13.68
C HIS A 27 -25.44 5.21 -14.71
N ASP A 28 -25.16 4.69 -15.91
CA ASP A 28 -26.15 4.62 -17.00
C ASP A 28 -27.34 3.71 -16.65
N LYS A 29 -27.08 2.66 -15.86
CA LYS A 29 -28.10 1.70 -15.43
C LYS A 29 -28.83 2.15 -14.17
N LYS A 30 -28.28 3.12 -13.44
CA LYS A 30 -28.73 3.53 -12.10
C LYS A 30 -28.92 2.32 -11.17
N GLU A 31 -27.99 1.37 -11.27
CA GLU A 31 -28.06 0.09 -10.58
C GLU A 31 -26.82 -0.04 -9.70
N GLY A 32 -27.03 -0.45 -8.45
CA GLY A 32 -25.97 -0.83 -7.54
C GLY A 32 -26.05 -2.31 -7.15
N LYS A 33 -24.89 -2.93 -6.97
CA LYS A 33 -24.79 -4.30 -6.45
C LYS A 33 -23.91 -4.33 -5.22
N TYR A 34 -24.25 -5.25 -4.33
CA TYR A 34 -23.51 -5.53 -3.12
C TYR A 34 -23.25 -7.03 -3.05
N TYR A 35 -21.99 -7.43 -3.12
CA TYR A 35 -21.62 -8.84 -3.17
C TYR A 35 -20.21 -9.09 -2.63
N LYS A 36 -19.96 -10.33 -2.21
CA LYS A 36 -18.61 -10.82 -1.90
C LYS A 36 -17.96 -11.23 -3.23
N PRO A 37 -16.81 -10.66 -3.63
CA PRO A 37 -16.11 -11.11 -4.81
C PRO A 37 -15.59 -12.54 -4.62
N GLU A 38 -15.66 -13.33 -5.69
CA GLU A 38 -15.06 -14.66 -5.76
C GLU A 38 -13.67 -14.54 -6.38
N PHE A 39 -12.74 -15.38 -5.94
CA PHE A 39 -11.43 -15.53 -6.59
C PHE A 39 -11.50 -16.72 -7.54
N ASP A 40 -11.14 -16.53 -8.80
CA ASP A 40 -11.26 -17.56 -9.86
C ASP A 40 -10.53 -18.87 -9.50
N SER A 41 -9.45 -18.79 -8.72
CA SER A 41 -8.61 -19.92 -8.31
C SER A 41 -8.81 -20.38 -6.85
N GLU A 42 -9.88 -19.95 -6.18
CA GLU A 42 -10.13 -20.27 -4.77
C GLU A 42 -10.25 -21.78 -4.54
N ASN A 43 -9.57 -22.28 -3.51
CA ASN A 43 -9.55 -23.70 -3.13
C ASN A 43 -9.59 -23.87 -1.60
N ASP A 44 -9.66 -25.12 -1.13
CA ASP A 44 -9.76 -25.41 0.31
C ASP A 44 -8.56 -24.85 1.10
N ILE A 45 -7.36 -24.83 0.52
CA ILE A 45 -6.16 -24.28 1.15
C ILE A 45 -6.26 -22.76 1.25
N SER A 46 -6.67 -22.08 0.19
CA SER A 46 -6.83 -20.62 0.19
C SER A 46 -7.93 -20.17 1.17
N ARG A 47 -8.97 -20.99 1.34
CA ARG A 47 -10.04 -20.74 2.33
C ARG A 47 -9.62 -21.03 3.76
N SER A 48 -8.81 -22.08 3.98
CA SER A 48 -8.34 -22.44 5.32
C SER A 48 -7.15 -21.59 5.81
N THR A 49 -6.49 -20.89 4.89
CA THR A 49 -5.34 -20.02 5.18
C THR A 49 -5.83 -18.58 5.30
N GLU A 50 -6.52 -18.30 6.39
CA GLU A 50 -7.03 -16.95 6.68
C GLU A 50 -5.92 -16.07 7.27
N GLY A 51 -5.54 -15.02 6.54
CA GLY A 51 -4.65 -13.94 7.00
C GLY A 51 -4.97 -12.68 6.20
N HIS A 52 -5.30 -11.57 6.89
CA HIS A 52 -5.68 -10.28 6.29
C HIS A 52 -6.63 -10.40 5.08
N GLY A 53 -7.71 -11.18 5.21
CA GLY A 53 -8.70 -11.38 4.14
C GLY A 53 -8.19 -12.17 2.92
N GLY A 54 -7.14 -12.99 3.12
CA GLY A 54 -6.51 -13.81 2.07
C GLY A 54 -5.31 -13.14 1.40
N SER A 55 -5.02 -11.87 1.71
CA SER A 55 -3.91 -11.14 1.08
C SER A 55 -2.55 -11.79 1.37
N ASP A 56 -2.35 -12.36 2.56
CA ASP A 56 -1.12 -13.08 2.92
C ASP A 56 -0.92 -14.33 2.06
N TYR A 57 -1.99 -15.10 1.82
CA TYR A 57 -1.95 -16.32 1.00
C TYR A 57 -1.72 -15.99 -0.48
N TRP A 58 -2.55 -15.12 -1.06
CA TRP A 58 -2.51 -14.82 -2.50
C TRP A 58 -1.20 -14.17 -2.94
N THR A 59 -0.63 -13.30 -2.09
CA THR A 59 0.69 -12.70 -2.35
C THR A 59 1.75 -13.79 -2.52
N MET A 60 1.79 -14.77 -1.62
CA MET A 60 2.74 -15.88 -1.70
C MET A 60 2.44 -16.83 -2.86
N GLN A 61 1.16 -17.12 -3.12
CA GLN A 61 0.74 -17.97 -4.22
C GLN A 61 1.20 -17.40 -5.56
N TYR A 62 0.90 -16.12 -5.85
CA TYR A 62 1.30 -15.48 -7.11
C TYR A 62 2.82 -15.35 -7.26
N PHE A 63 3.56 -15.17 -6.16
CA PHE A 63 5.02 -15.21 -6.18
C PHE A 63 5.56 -16.59 -6.61
N LEU A 64 5.01 -17.67 -6.06
CA LEU A 64 5.38 -19.03 -6.44
C LEU A 64 4.97 -19.35 -7.89
N ASP A 65 3.79 -18.94 -8.32
CA ASP A 65 3.30 -19.15 -9.69
C ASP A 65 4.17 -18.39 -10.70
N SER A 66 4.71 -17.22 -10.32
CA SER A 66 5.68 -16.49 -11.13
C SER A 66 7.01 -17.23 -11.29
N ILE A 67 7.53 -17.84 -10.22
CA ILE A 67 8.78 -18.63 -10.27
C ILE A 67 8.60 -19.91 -11.09
N LEU A 68 7.44 -20.55 -10.95
CA LEU A 68 7.14 -21.86 -11.55
C LEU A 68 6.50 -21.77 -12.94
N ASP A 69 6.32 -20.55 -13.46
CA ASP A 69 5.70 -20.26 -14.76
C ASP A 69 4.27 -20.83 -14.90
N ARG A 70 3.42 -20.58 -13.88
CA ARG A 70 2.04 -21.08 -13.81
C ARG A 70 1.00 -19.99 -14.10
N GLU A 71 -0.23 -20.42 -14.32
CA GLU A 71 -1.41 -19.54 -14.35
C GLU A 71 -1.53 -18.78 -13.02
N GLY A 72 -1.96 -17.50 -13.06
CA GLY A 72 -2.04 -16.61 -11.90
C GLY A 72 -0.82 -15.69 -11.74
N LYS A 73 0.31 -15.98 -12.41
CA LYS A 73 1.51 -15.11 -12.39
C LYS A 73 1.24 -13.69 -12.89
N GLU A 74 0.26 -13.53 -13.77
CA GLU A 74 -0.20 -12.23 -14.29
C GLU A 74 -0.78 -11.31 -13.21
N ASN A 75 -1.20 -11.87 -12.07
CA ASN A 75 -1.69 -11.11 -10.92
C ASN A 75 -0.58 -10.69 -9.95
N ALA A 76 0.67 -11.10 -10.19
CA ALA A 76 1.80 -10.71 -9.36
C ALA A 76 2.18 -9.23 -9.58
N ILE A 77 2.63 -8.57 -8.51
CA ILE A 77 3.20 -7.23 -8.59
C ILE A 77 4.64 -7.36 -9.11
N ASP A 78 4.89 -6.90 -10.34
CA ASP A 78 6.24 -6.87 -10.91
C ASP A 78 7.10 -5.73 -10.34
N VAL A 79 8.37 -5.68 -10.73
CA VAL A 79 9.31 -4.67 -10.24
C VAL A 79 8.86 -3.24 -10.57
N TYR A 80 8.22 -3.02 -11.71
CA TYR A 80 7.82 -1.69 -12.14
C TYR A 80 6.58 -1.21 -11.38
N THR A 81 5.60 -2.10 -11.19
CA THR A 81 4.41 -1.85 -10.39
C THR A 81 4.77 -1.62 -8.93
N ALA A 82 5.67 -2.43 -8.37
CA ALA A 82 6.17 -2.25 -7.01
C ALA A 82 6.86 -0.89 -6.83
N VAL A 83 7.68 -0.47 -7.79
CA VAL A 83 8.33 0.84 -7.76
C VAL A 83 7.30 1.97 -7.84
N ASP A 84 6.31 1.90 -8.73
CA ASP A 84 5.25 2.91 -8.83
C ASP A 84 4.45 3.03 -7.53
N MET A 85 4.12 1.91 -6.89
CA MET A 85 3.38 1.88 -5.62
C MET A 85 4.20 2.46 -4.45
N THR A 86 5.51 2.23 -4.43
CA THR A 86 6.38 2.57 -3.29
C THR A 86 6.99 3.98 -3.40
N MET A 87 7.30 4.42 -4.62
CA MET A 87 7.87 5.74 -4.91
C MET A 87 7.03 6.89 -4.33
N LEU A 88 5.70 6.75 -4.35
CA LEU A 88 4.78 7.78 -3.87
C LEU A 88 4.97 8.09 -2.37
N GLY A 89 5.42 7.13 -1.56
CA GLY A 89 5.75 7.38 -0.16
C GLY A 89 6.90 8.38 0.00
N THR A 90 7.98 8.18 -0.76
CA THR A 90 9.14 9.07 -0.75
C THR A 90 8.82 10.45 -1.34
N LEU A 91 8.09 10.49 -2.47
CA LEU A 91 7.65 11.76 -3.06
C LEU A 91 6.68 12.51 -2.14
N GLY A 92 5.80 11.80 -1.43
CA GLY A 92 4.91 12.36 -0.42
C GLY A 92 5.69 13.02 0.73
N LEU A 93 6.75 12.36 1.23
CA LEU A 93 7.63 12.95 2.24
C LEU A 93 8.33 14.20 1.72
N LYS A 94 8.81 14.18 0.48
CA LYS A 94 9.43 15.33 -0.18
C LYS A 94 8.44 16.49 -0.33
N SER A 95 7.19 16.19 -0.67
CA SER A 95 6.10 17.18 -0.78
C SER A 95 5.80 17.81 0.58
N LEU A 96 5.70 16.99 1.63
CA LEU A 96 5.47 17.41 3.01
C LEU A 96 6.48 18.48 3.45
N PHE A 97 7.78 18.21 3.27
CA PHE A 97 8.85 19.15 3.62
C PHE A 97 9.05 20.29 2.61
N SER A 98 8.37 20.24 1.46
CA SER A 98 8.29 21.33 0.48
C SER A 98 7.02 22.17 0.65
N GLY A 99 6.42 22.17 1.85
CA GLY A 99 5.22 22.94 2.15
C GLY A 99 3.94 22.36 1.53
N ASN A 100 3.87 21.04 1.39
CA ASN A 100 2.80 20.32 0.69
C ASN A 100 2.67 20.72 -0.79
N ALA A 101 3.78 21.13 -1.42
CA ALA A 101 3.80 21.45 -2.84
C ALA A 101 3.54 20.19 -3.68
N PRO A 102 2.76 20.29 -4.77
CA PRO A 102 2.64 19.21 -5.74
C PRO A 102 4.03 18.82 -6.29
N ILE A 103 4.28 17.51 -6.42
CA ILE A 103 5.50 16.96 -7.01
C ILE A 103 5.09 16.04 -8.15
N ASP A 104 5.72 16.21 -9.31
CA ASP A 104 5.51 15.35 -10.46
C ASP A 104 5.96 13.92 -10.15
N CYS A 105 5.09 12.96 -10.45
CA CYS A 105 5.41 11.54 -10.35
C CYS A 105 6.04 11.08 -11.66
N PRO A 106 7.35 10.73 -11.69
CA PRO A 106 8.02 10.35 -12.92
C PRO A 106 7.57 8.95 -13.37
N ASP A 107 7.49 8.73 -14.67
CA ASP A 107 7.51 7.38 -15.22
C ASP A 107 8.97 6.89 -15.29
N LEU A 108 9.36 6.12 -14.29
CA LEU A 108 10.73 5.59 -14.19
C LEU A 108 11.06 4.56 -15.28
N ARG A 109 10.12 4.19 -16.16
CA ARG A 109 10.41 3.41 -17.37
C ARG A 109 11.06 4.28 -18.44
N ILE A 110 10.73 5.57 -18.47
CA ILE A 110 11.30 6.56 -19.40
C ILE A 110 12.69 6.96 -18.92
N LYS A 111 13.72 6.63 -19.71
CA LYS A 111 15.13 6.88 -19.34
C LYS A 111 15.40 8.34 -19.00
N ALA A 112 14.83 9.28 -19.77
CA ALA A 112 15.04 10.71 -19.57
C ALA A 112 14.44 11.23 -18.25
N GLU A 113 13.32 10.67 -17.81
CA GLU A 113 12.71 11.02 -16.52
C GLU A 113 13.49 10.39 -15.37
N ARG A 114 13.78 9.08 -15.47
CA ARG A 114 14.58 8.36 -14.47
C ARG A 114 15.96 8.98 -14.22
N GLU A 115 16.60 9.52 -15.26
CA GLU A 115 17.93 10.12 -15.13
C GLU A 115 17.95 11.34 -14.20
N GLN A 116 16.85 12.08 -14.09
CA GLN A 116 16.72 13.23 -13.20
C GLN A 116 16.82 12.83 -11.71
N PHE A 117 16.50 11.57 -11.39
CA PHE A 117 16.50 11.02 -10.05
C PHE A 117 17.70 10.12 -9.74
N ARG A 118 18.67 9.97 -10.67
CA ARG A 118 19.80 9.03 -10.51
C ARG A 118 20.60 9.22 -9.21
N ASN A 119 20.72 10.47 -8.76
CA ASN A 119 21.44 10.86 -7.57
C ASN A 119 20.51 11.44 -6.49
N ASP A 120 19.20 11.15 -6.57
CA ASP A 120 18.26 11.50 -5.53
C ASP A 120 18.38 10.46 -4.41
N TYR A 121 19.00 10.85 -3.30
CA TYR A 121 19.20 10.00 -2.13
C TYR A 121 18.22 10.32 -1.00
N TYR A 122 17.15 11.07 -1.28
CA TYR A 122 16.17 11.47 -0.27
C TYR A 122 15.57 10.26 0.45
N CYS A 123 15.67 10.21 1.77
CA CYS A 123 15.30 9.05 2.58
C CYS A 123 14.68 9.48 3.91
N ALA A 124 13.71 8.70 4.40
CA ALA A 124 13.04 8.95 5.67
C ALA A 124 13.82 8.49 6.91
N ASP A 125 15.03 7.94 6.74
CA ASP A 125 15.85 7.41 7.84
C ASP A 125 16.37 8.55 8.74
N PRO A 126 15.94 8.63 10.02
CA PRO A 126 16.40 9.67 10.94
C PRO A 126 17.93 9.66 11.13
N ALA A 127 18.60 8.51 10.96
CA ALA A 127 20.05 8.44 11.06
C ALA A 127 20.76 9.27 9.97
N LEU A 128 20.10 9.50 8.83
CA LEU A 128 20.64 10.26 7.71
C LEU A 128 20.21 11.74 7.71
N ALA A 129 19.32 12.16 8.61
CA ALA A 129 18.75 13.51 8.64
C ALA A 129 19.79 14.65 8.76
N HIS A 130 21.00 14.33 9.25
CA HIS A 130 22.11 15.27 9.36
C HIS A 130 22.84 15.54 8.02
N LEU A 131 22.57 14.75 6.98
CA LEU A 131 23.20 14.89 5.68
C LEU A 131 22.50 15.96 4.82
N PRO A 132 23.24 16.68 3.95
CA PRO A 132 22.63 17.65 3.05
C PRO A 132 21.57 17.04 2.14
N GLY A 133 20.42 17.72 2.01
CA GLY A 133 19.34 17.31 1.13
C GLY A 133 18.39 16.25 1.70
N GLN A 134 18.60 15.79 2.93
CA GLN A 134 17.69 14.87 3.63
C GLN A 134 16.55 15.63 4.33
N PRO A 135 15.40 14.97 4.58
CA PRO A 135 14.41 15.52 5.49
C PRO A 135 14.99 15.70 6.89
N PRO A 136 14.55 16.72 7.64
CA PRO A 136 15.03 16.95 9.01
C PRO A 136 14.57 15.86 10.00
N CYS A 137 13.49 15.14 9.69
CA CYS A 137 12.92 14.05 10.50
C CYS A 137 11.94 13.21 9.67
N SER A 138 11.46 12.11 10.23
CA SER A 138 10.45 11.23 9.60
C SER A 138 9.00 11.68 9.82
N CYS A 139 8.78 12.72 10.62
CA CYS A 139 7.47 13.23 11.02
C CYS A 139 7.44 14.77 10.99
N SER A 140 6.55 15.37 10.19
CA SER A 140 6.44 16.85 10.10
C SER A 140 5.97 17.51 11.39
N PHE A 141 5.41 16.76 12.34
CA PHE A 141 5.02 17.26 13.65
C PHE A 141 6.19 17.30 14.65
N GLY A 142 7.39 16.87 14.23
CA GLY A 142 8.56 16.71 15.08
C GLY A 142 8.64 15.33 15.70
N ASP A 143 9.68 15.14 16.52
CA ASP A 143 9.91 13.89 17.23
C ASP A 143 8.82 13.68 18.29
N VAL A 144 8.29 12.46 18.34
CA VAL A 144 7.33 12.03 19.36
C VAL A 144 8.09 11.33 20.47
N ASP A 145 8.22 11.98 21.62
CA ASP A 145 8.75 11.36 22.82
C ASP A 145 7.65 10.49 23.46
N ILE A 146 7.83 9.17 23.39
CA ILE A 146 6.88 8.20 23.95
C ILE A 146 7.42 7.81 25.33
N PRO A 147 6.68 8.09 26.43
CA PRO A 147 7.14 7.81 27.78
C PRO A 147 7.37 6.30 28.02
N ASP A 148 8.39 5.95 28.79
CA ASP A 148 8.77 4.57 29.11
C ASP A 148 7.58 3.78 29.70
N GLU A 149 6.71 4.43 30.47
CA GLU A 149 5.52 3.82 31.07
C GLU A 149 4.56 3.24 30.02
N ALA A 150 4.51 3.82 28.81
CA ALA A 150 3.69 3.28 27.72
C ALA A 150 4.24 1.93 27.23
N TYR A 151 5.56 1.81 27.10
CA TYR A 151 6.22 0.56 26.73
C TYR A 151 6.08 -0.49 27.83
N GLU A 152 6.25 -0.10 29.09
CA GLU A 152 6.03 -0.98 30.23
C GLU A 152 4.60 -1.51 30.30
N ALA A 153 3.60 -0.66 30.04
CA ALA A 153 2.20 -1.06 30.03
C ALA A 153 1.90 -2.10 28.94
N ILE A 154 2.47 -1.95 27.74
CA ILE A 154 2.35 -2.95 26.66
C ILE A 154 3.09 -4.23 27.02
N ARG A 155 4.29 -4.13 27.62
CA ARG A 155 5.07 -5.28 28.07
C ARG A 155 4.32 -6.11 29.12
N LYS A 156 3.73 -5.48 30.13
CA LYS A 156 2.91 -6.16 31.16
C LYS A 156 1.74 -6.93 30.55
N LYS A 157 0.98 -6.29 29.65
CA LYS A 157 -0.10 -6.95 28.89
C LYS A 157 0.39 -8.17 28.13
N TRP A 158 1.56 -8.08 27.49
CA TRP A 158 2.14 -9.19 26.73
C TRP A 158 2.63 -10.33 27.64
N GLN A 159 3.07 -10.01 28.85
CA GLN A 159 3.48 -10.97 29.88
C GLN A 159 2.30 -11.53 30.71
N GLY A 160 1.10 -10.96 30.57
CA GLY A 160 -0.10 -11.38 31.30
C GLY A 160 -0.19 -10.83 32.73
N GLU A 161 0.52 -9.72 33.02
CA GLU A 161 0.44 -8.95 34.29
C GLU A 161 -0.58 -7.81 34.19
#